data_AF-A0A939XR32-F1
#
_entry.id   AF-A0A939XR32-F1
#
_cell.length_a   1.000
_cell.length_b   1.000
_cell.length_c   1.000
_cell.angle_alpha   90.00
_cell.angle_beta   90.00
_cell.angle_gamma   90.00
#
_symmetry.space_group_name_H-M   'P 1'
#
loop_
_entity.id
_entity.type
_entity.pdbx_description
1 polymer ?
#
loop_
_entity_poly.entity_id
_entity_poly.type
_entity_poly.pdbx_seq_one_letter_code
_entity_poly.pdbx_strand_id
1 'polypeptide(L)'
;MIDQSIFDAEYYVIDILPSQIPAERGAAYSEAEKFFLQEPHLTLLRQKFARLAIKLGCYSDITMEYNDFELSTPVPSMIYDTIINCKPNDWVVLHFTQDNCAITYNGDDLYMTFYNPEDNLLKLAEKICGAEGLFLRK
;
A
#
# COMPACT_ATOMS: atom_id res chain seq x y z
N MET A 1 15.16 -10.59 -6.74
CA MET A 1 15.85 -9.45 -6.08
C MET A 1 15.38 -8.17 -6.74
N ILE A 2 14.71 -7.33 -5.95
CA ILE A 2 14.12 -6.06 -6.40
C ILE A 2 15.23 -5.06 -6.71
N ASP A 3 15.09 -4.33 -7.82
CA ASP A 3 15.99 -3.22 -8.16
C ASP A 3 15.83 -2.10 -7.12
N GLN A 4 16.89 -1.86 -6.35
CA GLN A 4 16.89 -0.85 -5.28
C GLN A 4 16.69 0.57 -5.79
N SER A 5 16.99 0.84 -7.07
CA SER A 5 16.82 2.17 -7.66
C SER A 5 15.35 2.62 -7.74
N ILE A 6 14.39 1.69 -7.64
CA ILE A 6 12.96 1.99 -7.58
C ILE A 6 12.65 2.92 -6.39
N PHE A 7 13.33 2.76 -5.26
CA PHE A 7 13.05 3.52 -4.03
C PHE A 7 13.63 4.93 -4.04
N ASP A 8 14.56 5.23 -4.94
CA ASP A 8 15.11 6.57 -5.16
C ASP A 8 14.31 7.39 -6.18
N ALA A 9 13.32 6.78 -6.84
CA ALA A 9 12.50 7.38 -7.88
C ALA A 9 11.32 8.20 -7.30
N GLU A 10 10.47 8.71 -8.20
CA GLU A 10 9.21 9.35 -7.81
C GLU A 10 8.29 8.37 -7.09
N TYR A 11 7.56 8.85 -6.08
CA TYR A 11 6.58 8.06 -5.36
C TYR A 11 5.26 8.80 -5.18
N TYR A 12 4.22 8.01 -4.91
CA TYR A 12 2.89 8.45 -4.56
C TYR A 12 2.46 7.76 -3.26
N VAL A 13 1.57 8.37 -2.49
CA VAL A 13 1.02 7.81 -1.26
C VAL A 13 -0.42 7.37 -1.50
N ILE A 14 -0.72 6.12 -1.14
CA ILE A 14 -2.08 5.58 -1.09
C ILE A 14 -2.56 5.70 0.35
N ASP A 15 -3.49 6.60 0.62
CA ASP A 15 -3.83 7.06 1.96
C ASP A 15 -5.35 6.98 2.21
N ILE A 16 -5.74 6.97 3.48
CA ILE A 16 -7.14 7.17 3.91
C ILE A 16 -7.59 8.64 3.75
N LEU A 17 -6.65 9.58 3.63
CA LEU A 17 -6.91 11.02 3.47
C LEU A 17 -6.48 11.52 2.08
N PRO A 18 -7.28 12.37 1.42
CA PRO A 18 -7.06 12.76 0.02
C PRO A 18 -5.91 13.76 -0.19
N SER A 19 -5.40 14.38 0.86
CA SER A 19 -4.39 15.44 0.78
C SER A 19 -3.60 15.52 2.08
N GLN A 20 -2.40 16.12 2.02
CA GLN A 20 -1.66 16.44 3.24
C GLN A 20 -2.49 17.31 4.18
N ILE A 21 -2.42 16.99 5.47
CA ILE A 21 -3.11 17.74 6.50
C ILE A 21 -2.33 19.03 6.80
N PRO A 22 -3.00 20.20 6.88
CA PRO A 22 -2.36 21.44 7.27
C PRO A 22 -1.67 21.32 8.64
N ALA A 23 -0.48 21.89 8.80
CA ALA A 23 0.35 21.72 9.99
C ALA A 23 -0.35 22.14 11.29
N GLU A 24 -1.19 23.17 11.24
CA GLU A 24 -1.98 23.67 12.37
C GLU A 24 -3.08 22.70 12.83
N ARG A 25 -3.40 21.67 12.03
CA ARG A 25 -4.39 20.63 12.33
C ARG A 25 -3.77 19.35 12.88
N GLY A 26 -2.46 19.35 13.19
CA GLY A 26 -1.73 18.17 13.67
C GLY A 26 -2.39 17.47 14.86
N ALA A 27 -2.90 18.21 15.86
CA ALA A 27 -3.60 17.61 16.99
C ALA A 27 -4.88 16.85 16.60
N ALA A 28 -5.65 17.37 15.63
CA ALA A 28 -6.84 16.69 15.13
C ALA A 28 -6.47 15.43 14.34
N TYR A 29 -5.37 15.49 13.56
CA TYR A 29 -4.84 14.34 12.85
C TYR A 29 -4.37 13.26 13.82
N SER A 30 -3.60 13.59 14.86
CA SER A 30 -3.11 12.60 15.83
C SER A 30 -4.25 11.87 16.56
N GLU A 31 -5.37 12.54 16.86
CA GLU A 31 -6.54 11.86 17.44
C GLU A 31 -7.24 10.95 16.43
N ALA A 32 -7.34 11.35 15.16
CA ALA A 32 -7.87 10.51 14.09
C ALA A 32 -6.97 9.29 13.82
N GLU A 33 -5.66 9.48 13.80
CA GLU A 33 -4.66 8.43 13.62
C GLU A 33 -4.77 7.38 14.73
N LYS A 34 -4.82 7.80 16.00
CA LYS A 34 -5.07 6.89 17.13
C LYS A 34 -6.36 6.10 16.99
N PHE A 35 -7.41 6.71 16.46
CA PHE A 35 -8.69 6.04 16.23
C PHE A 35 -8.59 4.95 15.14
N PHE A 36 -7.94 5.25 14.01
CA PHE A 36 -7.79 4.29 12.92
C PHE A 36 -6.78 3.17 13.22
N LEU A 37 -5.78 3.43 14.07
CA LEU A 37 -4.82 2.42 14.52
C LEU A 37 -5.38 1.43 15.56
N GLN A 38 -6.61 1.64 16.04
CA GLN A 38 -7.28 0.71 16.96
C GLN A 38 -8.08 -0.36 16.20
N GLU A 39 -8.16 -1.56 16.77
CA GLU A 39 -9.10 -2.58 16.27
C GLU A 39 -10.55 -2.18 16.58
N PRO A 40 -11.51 -2.42 15.66
CA PRO A 40 -11.38 -3.17 14.40
C PRO A 40 -10.98 -2.32 13.17
N HIS A 41 -10.74 -1.02 13.36
CA HIS A 41 -10.49 -0.08 12.26
C HIS A 41 -9.21 -0.39 11.49
N LEU A 42 -8.15 -0.78 12.20
CA LEU A 42 -6.89 -1.19 11.60
C LEU A 42 -7.07 -2.44 10.72
N THR A 43 -7.77 -3.47 11.20
CA THR A 43 -8.10 -4.64 10.38
C THR A 43 -8.92 -4.25 9.14
N LEU A 44 -9.92 -3.38 9.26
CA LEU A 44 -10.72 -2.93 8.11
C LEU A 44 -9.87 -2.16 7.07
N LEU A 45 -8.87 -1.40 7.52
CA LEU A 45 -7.92 -0.73 6.64
C LEU A 45 -7.04 -1.73 5.91
N ARG A 46 -6.47 -2.71 6.62
CA ARG A 46 -5.67 -3.79 6.00
C ARG A 46 -6.46 -4.57 4.95
N GLN A 47 -7.76 -4.78 5.16
CA GLN A 47 -8.63 -5.38 4.15
C GLN A 47 -8.74 -4.54 2.87
N LYS A 48 -8.77 -3.21 2.98
CA LYS A 48 -8.75 -2.30 1.80
C LYS A 48 -7.41 -2.41 1.06
N PHE A 49 -6.29 -2.41 1.78
CA PHE A 49 -4.96 -2.58 1.20
C PHE A 49 -4.80 -3.93 0.49
N ALA A 50 -5.25 -5.02 1.13
CA ALA A 50 -5.22 -6.35 0.53
C ALA A 50 -6.05 -6.42 -0.76
N ARG A 51 -7.28 -5.88 -0.76
CA ARG A 51 -8.13 -5.88 -1.95
C ARG A 51 -7.54 -5.01 -3.07
N LEU A 52 -6.91 -3.88 -2.75
CA LEU A 52 -6.19 -3.07 -3.72
C LEU A 52 -5.06 -3.87 -4.37
N ALA A 53 -4.21 -4.52 -3.56
CA ALA A 53 -3.09 -5.33 -4.05
C ALA A 53 -3.56 -6.47 -4.96
N ILE A 54 -4.61 -7.21 -4.57
CA ILE A 54 -5.20 -8.29 -5.36
C ILE A 54 -5.76 -7.77 -6.69
N LYS A 55 -6.44 -6.61 -6.69
CA LYS A 55 -6.98 -6.01 -7.91
C LYS A 55 -5.87 -5.57 -8.86
N LEU A 56 -4.80 -4.94 -8.34
CA LEU A 56 -3.64 -4.59 -9.17
C LEU A 56 -2.96 -5.85 -9.74
N GLY A 57 -2.88 -6.92 -8.95
CA GLY A 57 -2.34 -8.22 -9.38
C GLY A 57 -3.15 -8.91 -10.49
N CYS A 58 -4.37 -8.43 -10.79
CA CYS A 58 -5.14 -8.90 -11.94
C CYS A 58 -4.70 -8.23 -13.26
N TYR A 59 -3.93 -7.14 -13.19
CA TYR A 59 -3.50 -6.35 -14.35
C TYR A 59 -1.98 -6.37 -14.56
N SER A 60 -1.20 -6.73 -13.55
CA SER A 60 0.24 -6.94 -13.64
C SER A 60 0.66 -8.11 -12.77
N ASP A 61 1.69 -8.83 -13.19
CA ASP A 61 2.36 -9.84 -12.36
C ASP A 61 2.98 -9.17 -11.13
N ILE A 62 2.81 -9.82 -9.97
CA ILE A 62 3.34 -9.33 -8.68
C ILE A 62 4.26 -10.40 -8.08
N THR A 63 5.43 -9.96 -7.63
CA THR A 63 6.24 -10.67 -6.63
C THR A 63 6.06 -9.97 -5.29
N MET A 64 5.97 -10.72 -4.19
CA MET A 64 5.78 -10.14 -2.86
C MET A 64 6.96 -10.49 -1.95
N GLU A 65 7.40 -9.54 -1.15
CA GLU A 65 8.38 -9.73 -0.09
C GLU A 65 7.75 -9.39 1.25
N TYR A 66 7.97 -10.24 2.27
CA TYR A 66 7.54 -10.02 3.65
C TYR A 66 8.69 -10.31 4.59
N ASN A 67 9.19 -9.28 5.29
CA ASN A 67 10.34 -9.38 6.20
C ASN A 67 11.48 -10.26 5.63
N ASP A 68 12.01 -9.88 4.46
CA ASP A 68 13.08 -10.58 3.72
C ASP A 68 12.71 -11.97 3.13
N PHE A 69 11.43 -12.39 3.21
CA PHE A 69 10.95 -13.62 2.56
C PHE A 69 10.25 -13.33 1.24
N GLU A 70 10.81 -13.82 0.12
CA GLU A 70 10.28 -13.63 -1.23
C GLU A 70 9.23 -14.70 -1.61
N LEU A 71 8.13 -14.24 -2.21
CA LEU A 71 7.05 -15.02 -2.81
C LEU A 71 6.90 -14.59 -4.28
N SER A 72 7.47 -15.36 -5.20
CA SER A 72 7.59 -14.95 -6.61
C SER A 72 6.27 -14.99 -7.42
N THR A 73 5.21 -15.63 -6.91
CA THR A 73 3.89 -15.65 -7.56
C THR A 73 2.79 -15.89 -6.51
N PRO A 74 2.51 -14.91 -5.64
CA PRO A 74 1.55 -15.08 -4.57
C PRO A 74 0.12 -15.17 -5.14
N VAL A 75 -0.61 -16.21 -4.77
CA VAL A 75 -2.04 -16.29 -5.08
C VAL A 75 -2.82 -15.27 -4.23
N PRO A 76 -4.04 -14.85 -4.62
CA PRO A 76 -4.77 -13.80 -3.92
C PRO A 76 -4.94 -14.03 -2.40
N SER A 77 -5.13 -15.27 -1.96
CA SER A 77 -5.22 -15.58 -0.52
C SER A 77 -3.91 -15.33 0.22
N MET A 78 -2.76 -15.59 -0.41
CA MET A 78 -1.45 -15.30 0.20
C MET A 78 -1.25 -13.79 0.35
N ILE A 79 -1.57 -13.01 -0.68
CA ILE A 79 -1.51 -11.53 -0.62
C ILE A 79 -2.40 -11.03 0.52
N TYR A 80 -3.64 -11.54 0.58
CA TYR A 80 -4.60 -11.17 1.61
C TYR A 80 -4.10 -11.49 3.02
N ASP A 81 -3.70 -12.73 3.25
CA ASP A 81 -3.27 -13.19 4.57
C ASP A 81 -2.00 -12.47 5.03
N THR A 82 -1.04 -12.21 4.13
CA THR A 82 0.17 -11.46 4.45
C THR A 82 -0.15 -10.03 4.88
N ILE A 83 -0.99 -9.30 4.14
CA ILE A 83 -1.31 -7.90 4.45
C ILE A 83 -2.16 -7.79 5.73
N ILE A 84 -3.12 -8.70 5.94
CA ILE A 84 -3.99 -8.71 7.13
C ILE A 84 -3.18 -8.98 8.40
N ASN A 85 -2.26 -9.93 8.33
CA ASN A 85 -1.48 -10.38 9.49
C ASN A 85 -0.15 -9.62 9.68
N CYS A 86 0.15 -8.65 8.81
CA CYS A 86 1.32 -7.77 8.93
C CYS A 86 1.27 -7.01 10.26
N LYS A 87 2.26 -7.23 11.14
CA LYS A 87 2.31 -6.67 12.49
C LYS A 87 3.03 -5.32 12.50
N PRO A 88 2.92 -4.51 13.57
CA PRO A 88 3.78 -3.35 13.73
C PRO A 88 5.26 -3.73 13.59
N ASN A 89 6.02 -2.95 12.82
CA ASN A 89 7.41 -3.22 12.39
C ASN A 89 7.61 -4.34 11.35
N ASP A 90 6.56 -5.09 10.97
CA ASP A 90 6.64 -5.91 9.76
C ASP A 90 6.43 -5.02 8.55
N TRP A 91 7.01 -5.42 7.42
CA TRP A 91 6.86 -4.73 6.16
C TRP A 91 6.57 -5.70 5.02
N VAL A 92 5.84 -5.19 4.03
CA VAL A 92 5.50 -5.87 2.79
C VAL A 92 5.97 -5.01 1.62
N VAL A 93 6.61 -5.64 0.63
CA VAL A 93 6.86 -5.03 -0.68
C VAL A 93 6.12 -5.83 -1.74
N LEU A 94 5.31 -5.17 -2.55
CA LEU A 94 4.67 -5.71 -3.74
C LEU A 94 5.40 -5.14 -4.95
N HIS A 95 6.16 -5.97 -5.65
CA HIS A 95 6.92 -5.57 -6.82
C HIS A 95 6.22 -6.03 -8.10
N PHE A 96 6.00 -5.08 -9.01
CA PHE A 96 5.31 -5.30 -10.28
C PHE A 96 6.36 -5.56 -11.37
N THR A 97 6.52 -6.82 -11.75
CA THR A 97 7.71 -7.28 -12.50
C THR A 97 7.79 -6.73 -13.92
N GLN A 98 6.66 -6.31 -14.50
CA GLN A 98 6.59 -5.77 -15.85
C GLN A 98 6.87 -4.26 -15.90
N ASP A 99 6.59 -3.53 -14.81
CA ASP A 99 6.52 -2.07 -14.78
C ASP A 99 7.66 -1.41 -13.97
N ASN A 100 8.63 -2.19 -13.45
CA ASN A 100 9.74 -1.73 -12.60
C ASN A 100 9.30 -0.74 -11.49
N CYS A 101 8.22 -1.10 -10.79
CA CYS A 101 7.60 -0.29 -9.76
C CYS A 101 7.24 -1.14 -8.55
N ALA A 102 7.04 -0.51 -7.39
CA ALA A 102 6.77 -1.24 -6.16
C ALA A 102 5.80 -0.50 -5.23
N ILE A 103 4.97 -1.26 -4.49
CA ILE A 103 4.20 -0.75 -3.37
C ILE A 103 4.81 -1.26 -2.06
N THR A 104 4.98 -0.39 -1.07
CA THR A 104 5.41 -0.77 0.28
C THR A 104 4.32 -0.49 1.31
N TYR A 105 4.28 -1.31 2.35
CA TYR A 105 3.35 -1.21 3.47
C TYR A 105 4.00 -1.70 4.76
N ASN A 106 3.93 -0.90 5.83
CA ASN A 106 4.30 -1.32 7.18
C ASN A 106 3.04 -1.60 8.01
N GLY A 107 3.06 -2.62 8.87
CA GLY A 107 1.86 -3.10 9.54
C GLY A 107 1.14 -2.10 10.47
N ASP A 108 1.78 -1.00 10.83
CA ASP A 108 1.26 0.11 11.64
C ASP A 108 1.07 1.43 10.87
N ASP A 109 1.24 1.43 9.55
CA ASP A 109 0.96 2.61 8.72
C ASP A 109 -0.53 2.70 8.32
N LEU A 110 -1.04 3.92 8.24
CA LEU A 110 -2.38 4.21 7.69
C LEU A 110 -2.36 4.45 6.17
N TYR A 111 -1.22 4.20 5.52
CA TYR A 111 -0.99 4.43 4.11
C TYR A 111 -0.08 3.33 3.52
N MET A 112 0.01 3.30 2.19
CA MET A 112 1.02 2.57 1.44
C MET A 112 1.79 3.55 0.54
N THR A 113 3.01 3.22 0.16
CA THR A 113 3.81 4.05 -0.75
C THR A 113 3.98 3.34 -2.08
N PHE A 114 3.66 4.01 -3.19
CA PHE A 114 3.76 3.50 -4.55
C PHE A 114 4.90 4.18 -5.30
N TYR A 115 6.00 3.45 -5.49
CA TYR A 115 7.24 3.91 -6.11
C TYR A 115 7.28 3.62 -7.61
N ASN A 116 7.75 4.61 -8.36
CA ASN A 116 8.03 4.56 -9.79
C ASN A 116 6.87 4.05 -10.69
N PRO A 117 5.58 4.36 -10.43
CA PRO A 117 4.52 3.90 -11.31
C PRO A 117 4.54 4.65 -12.65
N GLU A 118 4.41 3.92 -13.76
CA GLU A 118 4.12 4.55 -15.05
C GLU A 118 2.69 5.14 -15.07
N ASP A 119 2.47 6.16 -15.92
CA ASP A 119 1.21 6.90 -16.02
C ASP A 119 -0.06 6.01 -16.15
N ASN A 120 0.04 4.90 -16.89
CA ASN A 120 -1.11 4.02 -17.12
C ASN A 120 -1.45 3.22 -15.86
N LEU A 121 -0.43 2.68 -15.18
CA LEU A 121 -0.61 1.96 -13.93
C LEU A 121 -1.03 2.90 -12.80
N LEU A 122 -0.50 4.13 -12.77
CA LEU A 122 -0.91 5.18 -11.85
C LEU A 122 -2.40 5.50 -11.97
N LYS A 123 -2.90 5.73 -13.19
CA LYS A 123 -4.34 5.98 -13.46
C LYS A 123 -5.23 4.80 -13.10
N LEU A 124 -4.73 3.57 -13.30
CA LEU A 124 -5.44 2.36 -12.89
C LEU A 124 -5.51 2.26 -11.36
N ALA A 125 -4.38 2.49 -10.69
CA ALA A 125 -4.28 2.49 -9.23
C ALA A 125 -5.18 3.55 -8.61
N GLU A 126 -5.26 4.77 -9.16
CA GLU A 126 -6.16 5.83 -8.70
C GLU A 126 -7.63 5.37 -8.69
N LYS A 127 -8.10 4.72 -9.77
CA LYS A 127 -9.47 4.17 -9.86
C LYS A 127 -9.71 3.08 -8.83
N ILE A 128 -8.75 2.18 -8.65
CA ILE A 128 -8.83 1.08 -7.67
C ILE A 128 -8.83 1.64 -6.25
N CYS A 129 -7.98 2.62 -5.94
CA CYS A 129 -7.96 3.33 -4.66
C CYS A 129 -9.35 3.90 -4.35
N GLY A 130 -9.93 4.65 -5.29
CA GLY A 130 -11.27 5.22 -5.11
C GLY A 130 -12.35 4.16 -4.86
N ALA A 131 -12.29 3.03 -5.56
CA ALA A 131 -13.21 1.90 -5.36
C ALA A 131 -13.05 1.22 -3.98
N GLU A 132 -11.86 1.28 -3.38
CA GLU A 132 -11.58 0.79 -2.03
C GLU A 132 -11.79 1.85 -0.94
N GLY A 133 -12.16 3.09 -1.31
CA GLY A 133 -12.28 4.21 -0.39
C GLY A 133 -10.94 4.66 0.18
N LEU A 134 -9.92 4.67 -0.68
CA LEU A 134 -8.58 5.19 -0.48
C LEU A 134 -8.31 6.28 -1.51
N PHE A 135 -7.26 7.05 -1.31
CA PHE A 135 -6.86 8.13 -2.19
C PHE A 135 -5.40 7.98 -2.59
N LEU A 136 -5.12 8.21 -3.86
CA LEU A 136 -3.76 8.29 -4.37
C LEU A 136 -3.38 9.78 -4.44
N ARG A 137 -2.32 10.16 -3.72
CA ARG A 137 -1.81 11.53 -3.66
C ARG A 137 -0.31 11.56 -3.89
N LYS A 138 0.19 12.69 -4.40
CA LYS A 138 1.62 12.96 -4.47
C LYS A 138 2.16 13.43 -3.12
#